data_AF-A0A9D7SIY3-F1
#
_entry.id   AF-A0A9D7SIY3-F1
#
_cell.length_a   1.000
_cell.length_b   1.000
_cell.length_c   1.000
_cell.angle_alpha   90.00
_cell.angle_beta   90.00
_cell.angle_gamma   90.00
#
_symmetry.space_group_name_H-M   'P 1'
#
loop_
_entity.id
_entity.type
_entity.pdbx_description
1 polymer ?
#
loop_
_entity_poly.entity_id
_entity_poly.type
_entity_poly.pdbx_seq_one_letter_code
_entity_poly.pdbx_strand_id
1 'polypeptide(L)'
;MTTDRLPDLEGTTLSGRPASFPRDLPEAGLVLIIGFTHEARHDVGAWKTALAAGGIPFLSLPTAAMDTDAGAMESVARAMRAHVPGTVWDQVVQIHRGGEALKQRFGWQADVFAKLVRVTGGGKVEARHDAGPFAEAALRAFLG
;
A
#
# COMPACT_ATOMS: atom_id res chain seq x y z
N MET A 1 -9.59 11.67 19.43
CA MET A 1 -9.95 11.34 18.03
C MET A 1 -9.09 10.16 17.61
N THR A 2 -9.71 9.11 17.07
CA THR A 2 -9.14 7.77 16.87
C THR A 2 -8.11 7.77 15.72
N THR A 3 -6.85 8.04 16.05
CA THR A 3 -5.70 8.03 15.11
C THR A 3 -5.36 6.64 14.58
N ASP A 4 -5.94 5.59 15.17
CA ASP A 4 -5.48 4.21 15.01
C ASP A 4 -6.31 3.40 14.01
N ARG A 5 -6.96 4.07 13.05
CA ARG A 5 -7.69 3.42 11.96
C ARG A 5 -7.28 3.95 10.60
N LEU A 6 -7.25 3.03 9.63
CA LEU A 6 -7.11 3.32 8.21
C LEU A 6 -8.28 4.22 7.76
N PRO A 7 -8.03 5.33 7.03
CA PRO A 7 -9.09 6.08 6.38
C PRO A 7 -9.72 5.24 5.25
N ASP A 8 -10.87 5.67 4.75
CA ASP A 8 -11.47 5.03 3.59
C ASP A 8 -10.60 5.24 2.35
N LEU A 9 -10.26 4.14 1.67
CA LEU A 9 -9.49 4.14 0.43
C LEU A 9 -10.30 3.50 -0.67
N GLU A 10 -10.28 4.10 -1.86
CA GLU A 10 -10.83 3.50 -3.06
C GLU A 10 -9.71 3.28 -4.07
N GLY A 11 -9.68 2.08 -4.65
CA GLY A 11 -8.71 1.72 -5.64
C GLY A 11 -9.19 0.66 -6.62
N THR A 12 -8.30 0.34 -7.55
CA THR A 12 -8.53 -0.71 -8.56
C THR A 12 -7.31 -1.62 -8.61
N THR A 13 -7.52 -2.94 -8.58
CA THR A 13 -6.43 -3.90 -8.75
C THR A 13 -5.84 -3.79 -10.16
N LEU A 14 -4.62 -4.30 -10.37
CA LEU A 14 -4.10 -4.40 -11.74
C LEU A 14 -4.93 -5.33 -12.63
N SER A 15 -5.72 -6.25 -12.08
CA SER A 15 -6.69 -7.06 -12.84
C SER A 15 -7.97 -6.31 -13.22
N GLY A 16 -8.15 -5.08 -12.74
CA GLY A 16 -9.32 -4.23 -13.04
C GLY A 16 -10.49 -4.38 -12.07
N ARG A 17 -10.30 -5.04 -10.93
CA ARG A 17 -11.34 -5.18 -9.90
C ARG A 17 -11.33 -3.97 -8.97
N PRO A 18 -12.49 -3.39 -8.65
CA PRO A 18 -12.55 -2.35 -7.63
C PRO A 18 -12.20 -2.92 -6.25
N ALA A 19 -11.62 -2.08 -5.40
CA ALA A 19 -11.32 -2.40 -4.01
C ALA A 19 -11.60 -1.17 -3.13
N SER A 20 -12.14 -1.42 -1.94
CA SER A 20 -12.47 -0.42 -0.92
C SER A 20 -11.92 -0.86 0.42
N PHE A 21 -11.00 -0.10 1.02
CA PHE A 21 -10.48 -0.39 2.35
C PHE A 21 -11.08 0.59 3.38
N PRO A 22 -11.41 0.13 4.60
CA PRO A 22 -11.10 -1.18 5.18
C PRO A 22 -12.06 -2.33 4.81
N ARG A 23 -13.16 -2.05 4.10
CA ARG A 23 -14.24 -3.02 3.79
C ARG A 23 -13.75 -4.35 3.21
N ASP A 24 -12.79 -4.30 2.29
CA ASP A 24 -12.29 -5.45 1.53
C ASP A 24 -10.99 -6.04 2.13
N LEU A 25 -10.62 -5.65 3.35
CA LEU A 25 -9.51 -6.28 4.06
C LEU A 25 -9.91 -7.71 4.50
N PRO A 26 -9.02 -8.71 4.37
CA PRO A 26 -9.24 -10.03 4.94
C PRO A 26 -9.35 -9.94 6.48
N GLU A 27 -10.17 -10.81 7.07
CA GLU A 27 -10.42 -10.81 8.53
C GLU A 27 -9.13 -10.89 9.36
N ALA A 28 -8.18 -11.71 8.90
CA ALA A 28 -6.87 -11.91 9.54
C ALA A 28 -5.98 -10.66 9.53
N GLY A 29 -6.32 -9.63 8.75
CA GLY A 29 -5.46 -8.48 8.52
C GLY A 29 -4.28 -8.77 7.60
N LEU A 30 -3.46 -7.75 7.35
CA LEU A 30 -2.27 -7.83 6.51
C LEU A 30 -1.37 -6.59 6.66
N VAL A 31 -0.27 -6.59 5.90
CA VAL A 31 0.57 -5.42 5.68
C VAL A 31 0.16 -4.67 4.41
N LEU A 32 0.01 -3.36 4.51
CA LEU A 32 -0.19 -2.45 3.39
C LEU A 32 1.14 -1.75 3.10
N ILE A 33 1.67 -1.91 1.88
CA ILE A 33 2.89 -1.25 1.40
C ILE A 33 2.49 -0.10 0.49
N ILE A 34 2.65 1.14 0.95
CA ILE A 34 2.12 2.33 0.31
C ILE A 34 3.26 3.11 -0.35
N GLY A 35 3.14 3.43 -1.63
CA GLY A 35 4.10 4.26 -2.37
C GLY A 35 3.39 5.42 -3.05
N PHE A 36 3.85 6.65 -2.82
CA PHE A 36 3.23 7.87 -3.37
C PHE A 36 3.89 8.38 -4.65
N THR A 37 5.08 7.89 -4.97
CA THR A 37 5.89 8.33 -6.13
C THR A 37 6.36 7.11 -6.92
N HIS A 38 6.68 7.31 -8.20
CA HIS A 38 7.23 6.25 -9.04
C HIS A 38 8.63 5.82 -8.57
N GLU A 39 9.38 6.73 -7.96
CA GLU A 39 10.71 6.54 -7.40
C GLU A 39 10.68 5.54 -6.24
N ALA A 40 9.58 5.49 -5.48
CA ALA A 40 9.38 4.52 -4.39
C ALA A 40 9.33 3.05 -4.85
N ARG A 41 9.24 2.77 -6.16
CA ARG A 41 9.16 1.40 -6.70
C ARG A 41 10.30 0.48 -6.22
N HIS A 42 11.50 1.04 -6.02
CA HIS A 42 12.65 0.26 -5.57
C HIS A 42 12.48 -0.16 -4.11
N ASP A 43 12.06 0.77 -3.26
CA ASP A 43 11.82 0.52 -1.84
C ASP A 43 10.63 -0.43 -1.63
N VAL A 44 9.52 -0.19 -2.36
CA VAL A 44 8.36 -1.09 -2.39
C VAL A 44 8.77 -2.51 -2.81
N GLY A 45 9.63 -2.65 -3.83
CA GLY A 45 10.12 -3.95 -4.28
C GLY A 45 10.92 -4.71 -3.20
N ALA A 46 11.77 -4.00 -2.47
CA ALA A 46 12.55 -4.57 -1.37
C ALA A 46 11.63 -5.08 -0.23
N TRP A 47 10.67 -4.26 0.19
CA TRP A 47 9.66 -4.66 1.19
C TRP A 47 8.83 -5.87 0.75
N LYS A 48 8.33 -5.87 -0.48
CA LYS A 48 7.57 -7.01 -1.04
C LYS A 48 8.37 -8.31 -0.99
N THR A 49 9.65 -8.25 -1.36
CA THR A 49 10.54 -9.41 -1.39
C THR A 49 10.75 -9.95 0.03
N ALA A 50 11.03 -9.07 0.98
CA ALA A 50 11.30 -9.47 2.37
C ALA A 50 10.05 -10.02 3.08
N LEU A 51 8.89 -9.40 2.87
CA LEU A 51 7.61 -9.88 3.42
C LEU A 51 7.20 -11.23 2.79
N ALA A 52 7.38 -11.40 1.48
CA ALA A 52 7.13 -12.66 0.80
C ALA A 52 8.03 -13.79 1.32
N ALA A 53 9.33 -13.51 1.52
CA ALA A 53 10.28 -14.48 2.08
C ALA A 53 9.89 -14.91 3.51
N GLY A 54 9.28 -14.02 4.29
CA GLY A 54 8.74 -14.30 5.62
C GLY A 54 7.33 -14.91 5.64
N GLY A 55 6.70 -15.13 4.49
CA GLY A 55 5.31 -15.61 4.41
C GLY A 55 4.28 -14.64 4.97
N ILE A 56 4.61 -13.34 5.05
CA ILE A 56 3.73 -12.31 5.61
C ILE A 56 2.79 -11.80 4.51
N PRO A 57 1.46 -11.89 4.68
CA PRO A 57 0.51 -11.37 3.70
C PRO A 57 0.63 -9.86 3.54
N PHE A 58 0.62 -9.38 2.30
CA PHE A 58 0.65 -7.95 2.00
C PHE A 58 -0.14 -7.57 0.76
N LEU A 59 -0.48 -6.28 0.67
CA LEU A 59 -0.91 -5.60 -0.55
C LEU A 59 0.06 -4.45 -0.85
N SER A 60 0.29 -4.20 -2.13
CA SER A 60 1.02 -3.02 -2.62
C SER A 60 0.02 -1.98 -3.09
N LEU A 61 0.13 -0.77 -2.57
CA LEU A 61 -0.76 0.35 -2.83
C LEU A 61 0.04 1.51 -3.43
N PRO A 62 0.29 1.50 -4.74
CA PRO A 62 0.63 2.74 -5.44
C PRO A 62 -0.53 3.71 -5.27
N THR A 63 -0.28 4.83 -4.61
CA THR A 63 -1.31 5.76 -4.17
C THR A 63 -1.11 7.09 -4.86
N ALA A 64 -2.16 7.59 -5.53
CA ALA A 64 -2.13 8.90 -6.12
C ALA A 64 -1.84 9.97 -5.05
N ALA A 65 -0.94 10.91 -5.38
CA ALA A 65 -0.57 11.97 -4.44
C ALA A 65 -1.74 12.94 -4.16
N MET A 66 -2.69 13.03 -5.07
CA MET A 66 -3.97 13.73 -4.94
C MET A 66 -5.08 12.81 -5.43
N ASP A 67 -6.26 12.94 -4.85
CA ASP A 67 -7.42 12.14 -5.24
C ASP A 67 -7.79 12.39 -6.71
N THR A 68 -8.13 11.31 -7.40
CA THR A 68 -8.42 11.27 -8.84
C THR A 68 -9.44 10.17 -9.14
N ASP A 69 -9.73 9.93 -10.42
CA ASP A 69 -10.60 8.86 -10.88
C ASP A 69 -9.80 7.63 -11.34
N ALA A 70 -10.47 6.47 -11.40
CA ALA A 70 -9.84 5.22 -11.82
C ALA A 70 -9.32 5.27 -13.28
N GLY A 71 -9.99 6.03 -14.15
CA GLY A 71 -9.61 6.18 -15.56
C GLY A 71 -8.26 6.90 -15.73
N ALA A 72 -7.99 7.90 -14.90
CA ALA A 72 -6.72 8.61 -14.86
C ALA A 72 -5.53 7.69 -14.50
N MET A 73 -5.78 6.60 -13.78
CA MET A 73 -4.78 5.61 -13.36
C MET A 73 -4.55 4.48 -14.36
N GLU A 74 -5.35 4.35 -15.42
CA GLU A 74 -5.28 3.22 -16.36
C GLU A 74 -3.97 3.20 -17.17
N SER A 75 -3.43 4.36 -17.53
CA SER A 75 -2.13 4.44 -18.21
C SER A 75 -1.00 3.90 -17.34
N VAL A 76 -1.03 4.25 -16.04
CA VAL A 76 -0.11 3.73 -15.02
C VAL A 76 -0.31 2.23 -14.83
N ALA A 77 -1.57 1.76 -14.77
CA ALA A 77 -1.91 0.34 -14.64
C ALA A 77 -1.28 -0.48 -15.77
N ARG A 78 -1.43 0.00 -17.00
CA ARG A 78 -0.87 -0.64 -18.20
C ARG A 78 0.65 -0.72 -18.15
N ALA A 79 1.32 0.37 -17.74
CA ALA A 79 2.77 0.39 -17.58
C ALA A 79 3.24 -0.60 -16.49
N MET A 80 2.49 -0.72 -15.39
CA MET A 80 2.79 -1.69 -14.32
C MET A 80 2.58 -3.13 -14.79
N ARG A 81 1.49 -3.44 -15.50
CA ARG A 81 1.21 -4.79 -16.03
C ARG A 81 2.32 -5.32 -16.94
N ALA A 82 3.08 -4.46 -17.60
CA ALA A 82 4.23 -4.86 -18.41
C ALA A 82 5.41 -5.43 -17.60
N HIS A 83 5.47 -5.15 -16.30
CA HIS A 83 6.59 -5.52 -15.42
C HIS A 83 6.16 -6.38 -14.22
N VAL A 84 4.87 -6.40 -13.88
CA VAL A 84 4.30 -7.20 -12.78
C VAL A 84 3.72 -8.51 -13.35
N PRO A 85 4.14 -9.69 -12.86
CA PRO A 85 3.57 -10.96 -13.29
C PRO A 85 2.06 -11.03 -13.07
N GLY A 86 1.32 -11.56 -14.05
CA GLY A 86 -0.16 -11.66 -14.02
C GLY A 86 -0.71 -12.36 -12.77
N THR A 87 0.02 -13.32 -12.24
CA THR A 87 -0.36 -14.11 -11.05
C THR A 87 -0.44 -13.27 -9.75
N VAL A 88 0.12 -12.06 -9.73
CA VAL A 88 0.13 -11.18 -8.55
C VAL A 88 -0.59 -9.84 -8.78
N TRP A 89 -1.31 -9.68 -9.88
CA TRP A 89 -2.02 -8.43 -10.19
C TRP A 89 -3.05 -8.03 -9.13
N ASP A 90 -3.69 -9.00 -8.49
CA ASP A 90 -4.64 -8.77 -7.40
C ASP A 90 -4.00 -8.30 -6.10
N GLN A 91 -2.68 -8.43 -5.97
CA GLN A 91 -1.92 -7.95 -4.80
C GLN A 91 -1.50 -6.48 -4.95
N VAL A 92 -1.80 -5.85 -6.10
CA VAL A 92 -1.44 -4.47 -6.39
C VAL A 92 -2.72 -3.68 -6.62
N VAL A 93 -3.02 -2.76 -5.72
CA VAL A 93 -4.25 -1.95 -5.75
C VAL A 93 -3.86 -0.49 -5.91
N GLN A 94 -4.15 0.09 -7.08
CA GLN A 94 -3.90 1.50 -7.33
C GLN A 94 -4.95 2.34 -6.61
N ILE A 95 -4.53 3.07 -5.58
CA ILE A 95 -5.42 3.93 -4.80
C ILE A 95 -5.58 5.26 -5.52
N HIS A 96 -6.80 5.53 -5.97
CA HIS A 96 -7.18 6.77 -6.64
C HIS A 96 -7.93 7.73 -5.72
N ARG A 97 -8.49 7.28 -4.59
CA ARG A 97 -9.07 8.16 -3.56
C ARG A 97 -8.68 7.77 -2.14
N GLY A 98 -8.55 8.76 -1.26
CA GLY A 98 -8.15 8.59 0.14
C GLY A 98 -6.62 8.67 0.35
N GLY A 99 -5.85 8.92 -0.71
CA GLY A 99 -4.40 9.09 -0.61
C GLY A 99 -4.00 10.32 0.19
N GLU A 100 -4.76 11.41 0.05
CA GLU A 100 -4.56 12.61 0.87
C GLU A 100 -4.94 12.36 2.33
N ALA A 101 -6.05 11.66 2.59
CA ALA A 101 -6.48 11.31 3.93
C ALA A 101 -5.44 10.44 4.66
N LEU A 102 -4.75 9.52 3.96
CA LEU A 102 -3.63 8.76 4.51
C LEU A 102 -2.49 9.66 4.96
N LYS A 103 -2.05 10.57 4.08
CA LYS A 103 -0.96 11.49 4.38
C LYS A 103 -1.30 12.37 5.58
N GLN A 104 -2.49 12.96 5.60
CA GLN A 104 -2.94 13.81 6.71
C GLN A 104 -3.05 13.01 8.02
N ARG A 105 -3.60 11.78 7.97
CA ARG A 105 -3.78 10.92 9.15
C ARG A 105 -2.47 10.52 9.79
N PHE A 106 -1.47 10.18 8.98
CA PHE A 106 -0.19 9.65 9.46
C PHE A 106 0.95 10.67 9.44
N GLY A 107 0.68 11.92 9.05
CA GLY A 107 1.68 12.98 8.95
C GLY A 107 2.73 12.71 7.87
N TRP A 108 2.37 11.96 6.83
CA TRP A 108 3.30 11.60 5.76
C TRP A 108 3.37 12.67 4.68
N GLN A 109 4.51 12.68 4.01
CA GLN A 109 4.70 13.37 2.74
C GLN A 109 4.81 12.35 1.61
N ALA A 110 4.48 12.79 0.40
CA ALA A 110 4.81 12.00 -0.78
C ALA A 110 6.33 12.07 -0.99
N ASP A 111 7.01 10.96 -0.75
CA ASP A 111 8.45 10.83 -0.91
C ASP A 111 8.81 9.57 -1.71
N VAL A 112 10.12 9.31 -1.80
CA VAL A 112 10.69 8.20 -2.58
C VAL A 112 10.75 6.89 -1.81
N PHE A 113 10.14 6.79 -0.63
CA PHE A 113 10.17 5.60 0.22
C PHE A 113 8.79 5.03 0.45
N ALA A 114 8.74 3.71 0.65
CA ALA A 114 7.50 3.04 0.99
C ALA A 114 7.11 3.37 2.44
N LYS A 115 5.80 3.46 2.69
CA LYS A 115 5.24 3.49 4.04
C LYS A 115 4.56 2.15 4.29
N LEU A 116 4.70 1.60 5.49
CA LEU A 116 4.05 0.33 5.85
C LEU A 116 3.03 0.56 6.95
N VAL A 117 1.90 -0.13 6.82
CA VAL A 117 0.87 -0.19 7.84
C VAL A 117 0.47 -1.64 8.03
N ARG A 118 0.58 -2.16 9.24
CA ARG A 118 -0.05 -3.43 9.61
C ARG A 118 -1.46 -3.13 10.09
N VAL A 119 -2.46 -3.76 9.48
CA VAL A 119 -3.87 -3.52 9.78
C VAL A 119 -4.62 -4.82 10.10
N THR A 120 -5.61 -4.74 10.97
CA THR A 120 -6.61 -5.80 11.16
C THR A 120 -7.67 -5.77 10.05
N GLY A 121 -8.48 -6.82 9.91
CA GLY A 121 -9.61 -6.83 8.97
C GLY A 121 -10.64 -5.70 9.19
N GLY A 122 -10.74 -5.17 10.41
CA GLY A 122 -11.60 -4.01 10.72
C GLY A 122 -10.95 -2.64 10.44
N GLY A 123 -9.76 -2.62 9.82
CA GLY A 123 -9.02 -1.40 9.51
C GLY A 123 -8.32 -0.74 10.70
N LYS A 124 -8.18 -1.44 11.84
CA LYS A 124 -7.38 -0.93 12.97
C LYS A 124 -5.90 -1.03 12.60
N VAL A 125 -5.15 0.03 12.83
CA VAL A 125 -3.70 0.08 12.65
C VAL A 125 -3.02 -0.54 13.88
N GLU A 126 -2.21 -1.57 13.65
CA GLU A 126 -1.44 -2.25 14.71
C GLU A 126 0.01 -1.77 14.79
N ALA A 127 0.62 -1.51 13.63
CA ALA A 127 2.00 -1.04 13.53
C ALA A 127 2.16 -0.18 12.27
N ARG A 128 3.15 0.73 12.28
CA ARG A 128 3.52 1.55 11.14
C ARG A 128 5.03 1.62 10.98
N HIS A 129 5.47 1.75 9.73
CA HIS A 129 6.82 2.15 9.39
C HIS A 129 6.76 3.32 8.41
N ASP A 130 7.30 4.46 8.85
CA ASP A 130 7.13 5.74 8.17
C ASP A 130 8.41 6.21 7.45
N ALA A 131 9.51 5.48 7.61
CA ALA A 131 10.84 5.85 7.16
C ALA A 131 11.31 4.98 5.98
N GLY A 132 12.43 5.36 5.40
CA GLY A 132 13.15 4.56 4.43
C GLY A 132 14.63 4.90 4.43
N PRO A 133 15.42 4.23 3.56
CA PRO A 133 15.02 3.09 2.75
C PRO A 133 14.81 1.81 3.59
N PHE A 134 14.33 0.75 2.95
CA PHE A 134 14.25 -0.59 3.48
C PHE A 134 15.55 -1.00 4.18
N ALA A 135 15.41 -1.58 5.36
CA ALA A 135 16.49 -2.24 6.08
C ALA A 135 15.93 -3.47 6.81
N GLU A 136 16.68 -4.56 6.88
CA GLU A 136 16.24 -5.76 7.60
C GLU A 136 15.95 -5.50 9.08
N ALA A 137 16.72 -4.60 9.72
CA ALA A 137 16.48 -4.19 11.09
C ALA A 137 15.11 -3.49 11.24
N ALA A 138 14.71 -2.69 10.25
CA ALA A 138 13.41 -2.05 10.23
C ALA A 138 12.27 -3.08 10.03
N LEU A 139 12.48 -4.10 9.20
CA LEU A 139 11.52 -5.20 9.06
C LEU A 139 11.31 -5.95 10.37
N ARG A 140 12.40 -6.32 11.06
CA ARG A 140 12.32 -6.98 12.38
C ARG A 140 11.53 -6.12 13.37
N ALA A 141 11.90 -4.85 13.51
CA ALA A 141 11.21 -3.92 14.40
C ALA A 141 9.72 -3.73 14.05
N PHE A 142 9.37 -3.75 12.77
CA PHE A 142 7.98 -3.61 12.30
C PHE A 142 7.12 -4.84 12.60
N LEU A 143 7.70 -6.04 12.54
CA LEU A 143 6.97 -7.29 12.78
C LEU A 143 6.78 -7.62 14.27
N GLY A 144 7.67 -7.10 15.14
CA GLY A 144 7.69 -7.35 16.58
C GLY A 144 8.68 -8.45 16.93
#